data_AF-A0A7G8H384-F1
#
_entry.id   AF-A0A7G8H384-F1
#
_cell.length_a   1.000
_cell.length_b   1.000
_cell.length_c   1.000
_cell.angle_alpha   90.00
_cell.angle_beta   90.00
_cell.angle_gamma   90.00
#
_symmetry.space_group_name_H-M   'P 1'
#
loop_
_entity.id
_entity.type
_entity.pdbx_description
1 polymer ?
#
loop_
_entity_poly.entity_id
_entity_poly.type
_entity_poly.pdbx_seq_one_letter_code
_entity_poly.pdbx_strand_id
1 'polypeptide(L)' 'MVGFNGNLLWDPSKPDGTPKKQLDVSRLRAMGWSASISLTEGLQRAYADFKEALATEQLRG' A
#
# COMPACT_ATOMS: atom_id res chain seq x y z
N MET A 1 -8.17 4.64 10.82
CA MET A 1 -6.78 4.51 11.31
C MET A 1 -6.81 3.50 12.47
N VAL A 2 -5.82 2.61 12.59
CA VAL A 2 -5.89 1.42 13.48
C VAL A 2 -5.54 1.68 14.95
N GLY A 3 -5.39 2.95 15.34
CA GLY A 3 -5.03 3.34 16.71
C GLY A 3 -3.58 3.01 17.10
N PHE A 4 -2.67 2.85 16.13
CA PHE A 4 -1.24 2.69 16.43
C PHE A 4 -0.67 3.99 16.99
N ASN A 5 -0.22 3.96 18.24
CA ASN A 5 0.39 5.09 18.95
C ASN A 5 1.87 4.83 19.28
N GLY A 6 2.50 3.83 18.65
CA GLY A 6 3.92 3.54 18.83
C GLY A 6 4.81 4.44 17.96
N ASN A 7 6.13 4.30 18.12
CA ASN A 7 7.10 5.02 17.32
C ASN A 7 7.50 4.24 16.06
N LEU A 8 7.62 4.93 14.94
CA LEU A 8 8.28 4.40 13.74
C LEU A 8 9.78 4.69 13.86
N LEU A 9 10.60 3.63 13.86
CA LEU A 9 12.06 3.73 13.96
C LEU A 9 12.68 3.17 12.68
N TRP A 10 13.63 3.90 12.12
CA TRP A 10 14.44 3.47 10.98
C TRP A 10 15.83 3.08 11.49
N ASP A 11 16.31 1.91 11.09
CA ASP A 11 17.66 1.43 11.40
C ASP A 11 18.59 1.71 10.20
N PRO A 12 19.41 2.78 10.25
CA PRO A 12 20.27 3.17 9.14
C PRO A 12 21.49 2.24 8.97
N SER A 13 21.70 1.26 9.86
CA SER A 13 22.75 0.25 9.67
C SER A 13 22.42 -0.74 8.56
N LYS A 14 21.14 -0.80 8.13
CA LYS A 14 20.69 -1.67 7.05
C LYS A 14 20.81 -0.95 5.70
N PRO A 15 21.27 -1.65 4.65
CA PRO A 15 21.42 -1.03 3.34
C PRO A 15 20.04 -0.71 2.75
N ASP A 16 19.92 0.47 2.16
CA ASP A 16 18.77 0.84 1.35
C ASP A 16 18.79 0.13 0.00
N GLY A 17 17.60 -0.06 -0.58
CA GLY A 17 17.44 -0.48 -1.97
C GLY A 17 17.66 0.67 -2.96
N THR A 18 17.24 0.49 -4.21
CA THR A 18 17.27 1.57 -5.20
C THR A 18 16.43 2.77 -4.73
N PRO A 19 16.97 4.01 -4.68
CA PRO A 19 16.27 5.16 -4.10
C PRO A 19 14.93 5.51 -4.76
N LYS A 20 14.78 5.18 -6.05
CA LYS A 20 13.53 5.40 -6.79
C LYS A 20 13.30 4.29 -7.80
N LYS A 21 12.15 3.63 -7.68
CA LYS A 21 11.66 2.65 -8.64
C LYS A 21 10.19 2.93 -8.93
N GLN A 22 9.92 3.60 -10.05
CA GLN A 22 8.59 4.04 -10.46
C GLN A 22 8.39 3.78 -11.95
N LEU A 23 7.16 3.47 -12.35
CA LEU A 23 6.78 3.34 -13.76
C LEU A 23 6.39 4.70 -14.34
N ASP A 24 6.77 4.97 -15.59
CA ASP A 24 6.12 6.01 -16.39
C ASP A 24 4.77 5.46 -16.89
N VAL A 25 3.69 6.18 -16.59
CA VAL A 25 2.32 5.83 -16.96
C VAL A 25 1.74 6.75 -18.05
N SER A 26 2.59 7.53 -18.72
CA SER A 26 2.21 8.46 -19.80
C SER A 26 1.38 7.77 -20.90
N ARG A 27 1.77 6.56 -21.33
CA ARG A 27 1.04 5.78 -22.33
C ARG A 27 -0.37 5.40 -21.89
N LEU A 28 -0.56 5.00 -20.63
CA LEU A 28 -1.89 4.66 -20.09
C LEU A 28 -2.78 5.91 -20.05
N ARG A 29 -2.22 7.04 -19.60
CA ARG A 29 -2.93 8.34 -19.58
C ARG A 29 -3.35 8.79 -20.98
N ALA A 30 -2.48 8.62 -21.98
CA ALA A 30 -2.79 8.96 -23.37
C ALA A 30 -3.94 8.10 -23.94
N MET A 31 -4.14 6.89 -23.43
CA MET A 31 -5.28 6.02 -23.77
C MET A 31 -6.55 6.35 -22.96
N GLY A 32 -6.56 7.44 -22.19
CA GLY A 32 -7.69 7.87 -21.36
C GLY A 32 -7.80 7.13 -20.02
N TRP A 33 -6.84 6.28 -19.67
CA TRP A 33 -6.85 5.57 -18.40
C TRP A 33 -6.13 6.36 -17.30
N SER A 34 -6.71 6.38 -16.10
CA SER A 34 -6.04 6.90 -14.90
C SER A 34 -6.40 6.05 -13.69
N ALA A 35 -5.46 5.94 -12.73
CA ALA A 35 -5.74 5.30 -11.46
C ALA A 35 -6.74 6.14 -10.67
N SER A 36 -7.84 5.52 -10.24
CA SER A 36 -8.93 6.20 -9.54
C SER A 36 -8.84 6.10 -8.03
N ILE A 37 -8.02 5.19 -7.50
CA ILE A 37 -7.89 4.92 -6.06
C ILE A 37 -6.57 5.52 -5.57
N SER A 38 -6.64 6.40 -4.59
CA SER A 38 -5.45 6.96 -3.93
C SER A 38 -4.77 5.91 -3.03
N LEU A 39 -3.49 6.13 -2.68
CA LEU A 39 -2.78 5.23 -1.75
C LEU A 39 -3.51 5.13 -0.40
N THR A 40 -3.95 6.25 0.15
CA THR A 40 -4.66 6.29 1.45
C THR A 40 -5.97 5.50 1.41
N GLU A 41 -6.77 5.68 0.36
CA GLU A 41 -8.02 4.96 0.16
C GLU A 41 -7.78 3.45 -0.05
N GLY A 42 -6.80 3.10 -0.89
CA GLY A 42 -6.41 1.72 -1.15
C GLY A 42 -5.95 1.00 0.12
N LEU A 43 -5.12 1.65 0.95
CA LEU A 43 -4.67 1.10 2.23
C LEU A 43 -5.82 0.87 3.21
N GLN A 44 -6.79 1.78 3.27
CA GLN A 44 -7.96 1.63 4.13
C GLN A 44 -8.83 0.44 3.70
N ARG A 45 -9.09 0.30 2.39
CA ARG A 45 -9.86 -0.82 1.83
C ARG A 45 -9.15 -2.15 2.07
N ALA A 46 -7.88 -2.26 1.67
CA ALA A 46 -7.10 -3.48 1.84
C ALA A 46 -7.02 -3.92 3.32
N TYR A 47 -6.89 -2.98 4.25
CA TYR A 47 -6.87 -3.31 5.68
C TYR A 47 -8.25 -3.74 6.20
N ALA A 48 -9.34 -3.16 5.69
CA ALA A 48 -10.69 -3.60 6.03
C ALA A 48 -10.93 -5.04 5.54
N ASP A 49 -10.60 -5.33 4.29
CA ASP A 49 -10.70 -6.65 3.68
C ASP A 49 -9.87 -7.68 4.47
N PHE A 50 -8.64 -7.33 4.88
CA PHE A 50 -7.79 -8.18 5.72
C PHE A 50 -8.45 -8.51 7.06
N LYS A 51 -9.03 -7.52 7.74
CA LYS A 51 -9.72 -7.75 9.03
C LYS A 51 -10.92 -8.66 8.89
N GLU A 52 -11.68 -8.53 7.81
CA GLU A 52 -12.81 -9.41 7.52
C GLU A 52 -12.33 -10.84 7.29
N ALA A 53 -11.36 -11.03 6.40
CA ALA A 53 -10.78 -12.34 6.13
C ALA A 53 -10.15 -13.00 7.37
N LEU A 54 -9.55 -12.21 8.26
CA LEU A 54 -9.04 -12.68 9.54
C LEU A 54 -10.17 -13.14 10.47
N ALA A 55 -11.26 -12.37 10.55
CA ALA A 55 -12.41 -12.71 11.40
C ALA A 55 -13.19 -13.93 10.90
N THR A 56 -13.13 -14.22 9.60
CA THR A 56 -13.83 -15.35 8.96
C THR A 56 -12.93 -16.57 8.69
N GLU A 57 -11.67 -16.54 9.14
CA GLU A 57 -10.68 -17.61 8.90
C GLU A 57 -10.41 -17.89 7.41
N GLN A 58 -10.49 -16.86 6.56
CA GLN A 58 -10.32 -16.93 5.10
C GLN A 58 -9.03 -16.26 4.61
N LEU A 59 -8.00 -16.19 5.46
CA LEU A 59 -6.71 -15.60 5.07
C LEU A 59 -6.11 -16.35 3.88
N ARG A 60 -5.75 -15.61 2.82
CA ARG A 60 -5.05 -16.15 1.65
C ARG A 60 -3.58 -16.36 2.01
N GLY A 61 -3.10 -17.61 1.89
CA GLY A 61 -1.70 -18.00 2.04
C GLY A 61 -0.90 -17.91 0.75
#